data_AF-A0AAD7XL18-F1
#
_entry.id   AF-A0AAD7XL18-F1
#
_cell.length_a   1.000
_cell.length_b   1.000
_cell.length_c   1.000
_cell.angle_alpha   90.00
_cell.angle_beta   90.00
_cell.angle_gamma   90.00
#
_symmetry.space_group_name_H-M   'P 1'
#
loop_
_entity.id
_entity.type
_entity.pdbx_description
1 polymer ?
#
loop_
_entity_poly.entity_id
_entity_poly.type
_entity_poly.pdbx_seq_one_letter_code
_entity_poly.pdbx_strand_id
1 'polypeptide(L)'
;MDLLRAIFNVILVIESNDDENVRDGDGGKAIGPAQIWRSYHKDAKEVDSSIGDYAECKGPGSREESFKVFVAYMKRYATKARLKREPSVEDIVRIHNGGPNGFEKEATLPYYDKFLKAGGGEL
;
A
#
# COMPACT_ATOMS: atom_id res chain seq x y z
N MET A 1 6.52 -5.87 12.19
CA MET A 1 6.16 -6.58 10.94
C MET A 1 4.68 -6.89 10.95
N ASP A 2 4.15 -7.41 12.05
CA ASP A 2 2.77 -7.92 12.14
C ASP A 2 1.68 -6.88 11.86
N LEU A 3 1.80 -5.66 12.40
CA LEU A 3 0.83 -4.59 12.11
C LEU A 3 0.78 -4.21 10.62
N LEU A 4 1.95 -4.06 9.97
CA LEU A 4 2.00 -3.74 8.54
C LEU A 4 1.40 -4.86 7.69
N ARG A 5 1.58 -6.12 8.09
CA ARG A 5 0.94 -7.26 7.41
C ARG A 5 -0.57 -7.24 7.58
N ALA A 6 -1.07 -6.96 8.79
CA ALA A 6 -2.49 -6.84 9.04
C ALA A 6 -3.13 -5.72 8.21
N ILE A 7 -2.51 -4.53 8.18
CA ILE A 7 -2.94 -3.41 7.34
C ILE A 7 -2.95 -3.82 5.85
N PHE A 8 -1.88 -4.46 5.38
CA PHE A 8 -1.76 -4.89 3.99
C PHE A 8 -2.85 -5.88 3.59
N ASN A 9 -3.18 -6.85 4.45
CA ASN A 9 -4.26 -7.80 4.18
C ASN A 9 -5.62 -7.11 4.02
N VAL A 10 -5.91 -6.09 4.83
CA VAL A 10 -7.14 -5.30 4.66
C VAL A 10 -7.10 -4.48 3.37
N ILE A 11 -5.94 -3.94 2.99
CA ILE A 11 -5.76 -3.26 1.69
C ILE A 11 -6.05 -4.20 0.51
N LEU A 12 -5.59 -5.45 0.54
CA LEU A 12 -5.90 -6.43 -0.52
C LEU A 12 -7.41 -6.64 -0.69
N VAL A 13 -8.17 -6.66 0.42
CA VAL A 13 -9.64 -6.75 0.37
C VAL A 13 -10.26 -5.51 -0.29
N ILE A 14 -9.74 -4.30 0.00
CA ILE A 14 -10.27 -3.06 -0.58
C ILE A 14 -9.95 -2.96 -2.09
N GLU A 15 -8.69 -3.24 -2.45
CA GLU A 15 -8.17 -2.98 -3.79
C GLU A 15 -8.58 -4.06 -4.80
N SER A 16 -8.73 -5.31 -4.37
CA SER A 16 -9.04 -6.41 -5.27
C SER A 16 -10.07 -7.40 -4.76
N ASN A 17 -10.71 -7.17 -3.60
CA ASN A 17 -11.48 -8.21 -2.90
C ASN A 17 -10.62 -9.47 -2.66
N ASP A 18 -9.32 -9.25 -2.40
CA ASP A 18 -8.29 -10.28 -2.28
C ASP A 18 -8.10 -11.17 -3.52
N ASP A 19 -8.61 -10.75 -4.69
CA ASP A 19 -8.46 -11.45 -5.96
C ASP A 19 -7.05 -11.26 -6.54
N GLU A 20 -6.37 -12.37 -6.80
CA GLU A 20 -5.04 -12.38 -7.41
C GLU A 20 -5.05 -12.12 -8.93
N ASN A 21 -6.21 -12.22 -9.58
CA ASN A 21 -6.41 -12.02 -11.02
C ASN A 21 -7.07 -10.69 -11.35
N VAL A 22 -7.00 -9.73 -10.42
CA VAL A 22 -7.58 -8.39 -10.61
C VAL A 22 -7.00 -7.69 -11.84
N ARG A 23 -7.86 -6.94 -12.53
CA ARG A 23 -7.44 -6.10 -13.66
C ARG A 23 -6.57 -4.95 -13.16
N ASP A 24 -5.69 -4.48 -14.04
CA ASP A 24 -4.90 -3.29 -13.76
C ASP A 24 -5.83 -2.07 -13.63
N GLY A 25 -5.68 -1.30 -12.56
CA GLY A 25 -6.45 -0.07 -12.30
C GLY A 25 -5.84 1.15 -12.96
N ASP A 26 -6.53 2.29 -12.81
CA ASP A 26 -6.09 3.61 -13.29
C ASP A 26 -5.65 3.65 -14.77
N GLY A 27 -6.34 2.87 -15.62
CA GLY A 27 -6.00 2.75 -17.04
C GLY A 27 -4.69 1.98 -17.29
N GLY A 28 -4.33 1.04 -16.41
CA GLY A 28 -3.12 0.21 -16.54
C GLY A 28 -1.93 0.70 -15.71
N LYS A 29 -2.13 1.67 -14.82
CA LYS A 29 -1.05 2.29 -14.03
C LYS A 29 -0.83 1.64 -12.67
N ALA A 30 -1.89 1.10 -12.08
CA ALA A 30 -1.89 0.31 -10.85
C ALA A 30 -2.00 -1.16 -11.20
N ILE A 31 -1.16 -2.03 -10.63
CA ILE A 31 -1.15 -3.46 -10.96
C ILE A 31 -1.34 -4.35 -9.73
N GLY A 32 -1.93 -5.51 -10.00
CA GLY A 32 -2.04 -6.61 -9.06
C GLY A 32 -2.92 -6.32 -7.84
N PRO A 33 -2.89 -7.24 -6.86
CA PRO A 33 -3.88 -7.26 -5.77
C PRO A 33 -3.85 -6.03 -4.88
N ALA A 34 -2.68 -5.41 -4.72
CA ALA A 34 -2.50 -4.19 -3.93
C ALA A 34 -2.47 -2.91 -4.80
N GLN A 35 -2.83 -2.99 -6.09
CA GLN A 35 -2.91 -1.85 -7.02
C GLN A 35 -1.67 -0.93 -6.97
N ILE A 36 -0.48 -1.53 -6.95
CA ILE A 36 0.80 -0.82 -6.83
C ILE A 36 1.06 -0.01 -8.10
N TRP A 37 1.41 1.27 -7.95
CA TRP A 37 1.85 2.13 -9.06
C TRP A 37 3.35 1.95 -9.37
N ARG A 38 3.75 2.20 -10.61
CA ARG A 38 5.18 2.13 -11.01
C ARG A 38 6.08 3.07 -10.20
N SER A 39 5.62 4.28 -9.89
CA SER A 39 6.36 5.23 -9.05
C SER A 39 6.50 4.73 -7.62
N TYR A 40 5.44 4.12 -7.08
CA TYR A 40 5.44 3.48 -5.76
C TYR A 40 6.51 2.39 -5.69
N HIS A 41 6.51 1.48 -6.66
CA HIS A 41 7.51 0.41 -6.77
C HIS A 41 8.94 0.96 -6.88
N LYS A 42 9.15 1.99 -7.70
CA LYS A 42 10.46 2.63 -7.86
C LYS A 42 10.98 3.18 -6.52
N ASP A 43 10.16 3.95 -5.81
CA ASP A 43 10.56 4.55 -4.53
C ASP A 43 10.87 3.47 -3.47
N ALA A 44 10.11 2.37 -3.49
CA ALA A 44 10.33 1.21 -2.63
C ALA A 44 11.66 0.50 -2.97
N LYS A 45 11.95 0.27 -4.25
CA LYS A 45 13.18 -0.37 -4.74
C LYS A 45 14.44 0.45 -4.45
N GLU A 46 14.32 1.77 -4.37
CA GLU A 46 15.40 2.65 -3.90
C GLU A 46 15.72 2.44 -2.40
N VAL A 47 14.76 1.97 -1.61
CA VAL A 47 14.96 1.66 -0.17
C VAL A 47 15.42 0.23 0.03
N ASP A 48 14.88 -0.71 -0.76
CA ASP A 48 15.21 -2.12 -0.67
C ASP A 48 15.49 -2.69 -2.06
N SER A 49 16.77 -2.85 -2.38
CA SER A 49 17.23 -3.35 -3.68
C SER A 49 16.92 -4.84 -3.92
N SER A 50 16.43 -5.56 -2.91
CA SER A 50 15.96 -6.95 -3.06
C SER A 50 14.57 -7.05 -3.66
N ILE A 51 13.85 -5.93 -3.79
CA ILE A 51 12.57 -5.86 -4.50
C ILE A 51 12.79 -6.21 -5.98
N GLY A 52 11.96 -7.14 -6.45
CA GLY A 52 11.93 -7.62 -7.83
C GLY A 52 11.51 -6.55 -8.83
N ASP A 53 11.18 -6.98 -10.04
CA ASP A 53 10.68 -6.08 -11.07
C ASP A 53 9.21 -5.71 -10.83
N TYR A 54 8.80 -4.55 -11.34
CA TYR A 54 7.44 -4.04 -11.15
C TYR A 54 6.37 -5.08 -11.53
N ALA A 55 6.60 -5.81 -12.62
CA ALA A 55 5.67 -6.85 -13.10
C ALA A 55 5.46 -8.01 -12.10
N GLU A 56 6.37 -8.23 -11.14
CA GLU A 56 6.23 -9.27 -10.12
C GLU A 56 5.18 -8.93 -9.06
N CYS A 57 4.70 -7.68 -9.02
CA CYS A 57 3.55 -7.28 -8.21
C CYS A 57 2.21 -7.70 -8.85
N LYS A 58 2.20 -8.38 -10.01
CA LYS A 58 1.00 -8.72 -10.76
C LYS A 58 0.73 -10.23 -10.76
N GLY A 59 -0.55 -10.61 -10.63
CA GLY A 59 -1.02 -11.98 -10.84
C GLY A 59 -0.88 -12.90 -9.63
N PRO A 60 -1.17 -14.20 -9.80
CA PRO A 60 -1.09 -15.19 -8.73
C PRO A 60 0.30 -15.28 -8.08
N GLY A 61 0.33 -15.34 -6.75
CA GLY A 61 1.58 -15.41 -5.96
C GLY A 61 2.32 -14.08 -5.77
N SER A 62 1.82 -12.97 -6.31
CA SER A 62 2.45 -11.63 -6.19
C SER A 62 2.31 -10.98 -4.81
N ARG A 63 1.56 -11.59 -3.88
CA ARG A 63 1.25 -11.01 -2.57
C ARG A 63 2.49 -10.70 -1.74
N GLU A 64 3.46 -11.62 -1.70
CA GLU A 64 4.69 -11.39 -0.92
C GLU A 64 5.56 -10.28 -1.52
N GLU A 65 5.67 -10.23 -2.85
CA GLU A 65 6.44 -9.17 -3.50
C GLU A 65 5.77 -7.80 -3.31
N SER A 66 4.45 -7.74 -3.47
CA SER A 66 3.65 -6.55 -3.18
C SER A 66 3.77 -6.10 -1.72
N PHE A 67 3.87 -7.05 -0.78
CA PHE A 67 4.09 -6.74 0.63
C PHE A 67 5.50 -6.16 0.89
N LYS A 68 6.56 -6.69 0.27
CA LYS A 68 7.91 -6.11 0.37
C LYS A 68 7.92 -4.66 -0.13
N VAL A 69 7.29 -4.43 -1.28
CA VAL A 69 7.11 -3.09 -1.87
C VAL A 69 6.36 -2.17 -0.91
N PHE A 70 5.23 -2.63 -0.35
CA PHE A 70 4.47 -1.89 0.64
C PHE A 70 5.32 -1.51 1.86
N VAL A 71 6.03 -2.47 2.46
CA VAL A 71 6.88 -2.24 3.64
C VAL A 71 8.00 -1.25 3.35
N ALA A 72 8.71 -1.40 2.24
CA ALA A 72 9.80 -0.50 1.86
C ALA A 72 9.30 0.92 1.60
N TYR A 73 8.13 1.07 0.98
CA TYR A 73 7.49 2.37 0.78
C TYR A 73 7.10 3.02 2.11
N MET A 74 6.55 2.26 3.06
CA MET A 74 6.24 2.77 4.40
C MET A 74 7.50 3.15 5.19
N LYS A 75 8.58 2.38 5.08
CA LYS A 75 9.89 2.75 5.65
C LYS A 75 10.40 4.10 5.11
N ARG A 76 10.05 4.46 3.88
CA ARG A 76 10.39 5.75 3.28
C ARG A 76 9.50 6.87 3.79
N TYR A 77 8.19 6.66 3.77
CA TYR A 77 7.23 7.76 3.84
C TYR A 77 6.45 7.85 5.15
N ALA A 78 6.16 6.74 5.81
CA ALA A 78 5.50 6.67 7.10
C ALA A 78 6.54 6.63 8.23
N THR A 79 7.24 7.74 8.45
CA THR A 79 8.29 7.84 9.47
C THR A 79 8.06 9.02 10.40
N LYS A 80 8.51 8.88 11.66
CA LYS A 80 8.48 9.97 12.65
C LYS A 80 9.17 11.25 12.15
N ALA A 81 10.28 11.11 11.44
CA ALA A 81 11.04 12.24 10.91
C ALA A 81 10.24 13.06 9.89
N ARG A 82 9.46 12.38 9.02
CA ARG A 82 8.59 13.04 8.03
C ARG A 82 7.31 13.57 8.67
N LEU A 83 6.62 12.74 9.44
CA LEU A 83 5.30 13.06 10.00
C LEU A 83 5.34 13.93 11.26
N LYS A 84 6.53 14.09 11.86
CA LYS A 84 6.76 14.81 13.14
C LYS A 84 6.03 14.19 14.35
N ARG A 85 5.52 12.97 14.20
CA ARG A 85 4.88 12.13 15.21
C ARG A 85 4.98 10.66 14.81
N GLU A 86 4.67 9.75 15.72
CA GLU A 86 4.60 8.33 15.36
C GLU A 86 3.56 8.13 14.24
N PRO A 87 3.89 7.35 13.19
CA PRO A 87 2.91 6.98 12.17
C PRO A 87 1.79 6.15 12.77
N SER A 88 0.56 6.55 12.47
CA SER A 88 -0.66 5.81 12.79
C SER A 88 -1.07 4.86 11.66
N VAL A 89 -2.03 3.98 11.95
CA VAL A 89 -2.67 3.13 10.93
C VAL A 89 -3.28 4.00 9.82
N GLU A 90 -3.94 5.10 10.18
CA GLU A 90 -4.52 6.05 9.23
C GLU A 90 -3.45 6.61 8.27
N ASP A 91 -2.29 7.02 8.79
CA ASP A 91 -1.22 7.56 7.93
C ASP A 91 -0.75 6.52 6.91
N ILE A 92 -0.53 5.29 7.35
CA ILE A 92 -0.03 4.20 6.50
C ILE A 92 -1.04 3.93 5.37
N VAL A 93 -2.32 3.82 5.70
CA VAL A 93 -3.39 3.54 4.74
C VAL A 93 -3.56 4.69 3.76
N ARG A 94 -3.55 5.93 4.26
CA ARG A 94 -3.70 7.12 3.40
C ARG A 94 -2.45 7.38 2.56
N ILE A 95 -1.24 7.06 3.04
CA ILE A 95 0.00 7.12 2.26
C ILE A 95 -0.03 6.08 1.14
N HIS A 96 -0.58 4.89 1.39
CA HIS A 96 -0.75 3.90 0.33
C HIS A 96 -1.65 4.41 -0.80
N ASN A 97 -2.82 4.94 -0.45
CA ASN A 97 -3.80 5.44 -1.42
C ASN A 97 -3.39 6.76 -2.11
N GLY A 98 -2.78 7.69 -1.37
CA GLY A 98 -2.54 9.05 -1.83
C GLY A 98 -1.08 9.39 -2.18
N GLY A 99 -0.17 8.42 -2.05
CA GLY A 99 1.27 8.63 -2.19
C GLY A 99 1.91 9.31 -0.96
N PRO A 100 3.12 9.90 -1.09
CA PRO A 100 3.96 10.29 0.06
C PRO A 100 3.32 11.23 1.09
N ASN A 101 2.37 12.06 0.65
CA ASN A 101 1.63 13.01 1.48
C ASN A 101 0.14 12.69 1.50
N GLY A 102 -0.25 11.44 1.27
CA GLY A 102 -1.65 11.03 1.26
C GLY A 102 -2.38 11.37 2.57
N PHE A 103 -1.70 11.27 3.70
CA PHE A 103 -2.20 11.65 5.03
C PHE A 103 -2.63 13.13 5.16
N GLU A 104 -2.19 14.01 4.25
CA GLU A 104 -2.59 15.43 4.23
C GLU A 104 -3.79 15.68 3.31
N LYS A 105 -4.11 14.74 2.42
CA LYS A 105 -5.12 14.92 1.38
C LYS A 105 -6.49 14.47 1.87
N GLU A 106 -7.47 15.36 1.89
CA GLU A 106 -8.87 15.02 2.20
C GLU A 106 -9.43 13.94 1.26
N ALA A 107 -8.97 13.92 0.00
CA ALA A 107 -9.37 12.93 -1.01
C ALA A 107 -9.07 11.46 -0.62
N THR A 108 -8.21 11.22 0.38
CA THR A 108 -7.88 9.87 0.88
C THR A 108 -8.75 9.44 2.06
N LEU A 109 -9.53 10.34 2.66
CA LEU A 109 -10.42 10.02 3.78
C LEU A 109 -11.48 8.96 3.41
N PRO A 110 -12.15 9.04 2.23
CA PRO A 110 -13.10 8.00 1.84
C PRO A 110 -12.45 6.62 1.66
N TYR A 111 -11.16 6.56 1.30
CA TYR A 111 -10.43 5.30 1.23
C TYR A 111 -10.16 4.73 2.63
N TYR A 112 -9.79 5.60 3.59
CA TYR A 112 -9.63 5.18 4.98
C TYR A 112 -10.95 4.70 5.61
N ASP A 113 -12.08 5.32 5.30
CA ASP A 113 -13.40 4.85 5.74
C ASP A 113 -13.72 3.44 5.20
N LYS A 114 -13.33 3.13 3.96
CA LYS A 114 -13.46 1.78 3.40
C LYS A 114 -12.59 0.79 4.17
N PHE A 115 -11.37 1.20 4.52
CA PHE A 115 -10.45 0.38 5.31
C PHE A 115 -11.02 0.02 6.67
N LEU A 116 -11.59 0.99 7.38
CA LEU A 116 -12.24 0.74 8.67
C LEU A 116 -13.39 -0.29 8.53
N LYS A 117 -14.21 -0.16 7.49
CA LYS A 117 -15.33 -1.08 7.21
C LYS A 117 -14.89 -2.47 6.77
N ALA A 118 -13.70 -2.60 6.19
CA ALA A 118 -13.13 -3.87 5.73
C ALA A 118 -12.39 -4.66 6.84
N GLY A 119 -12.55 -4.25 8.12
CA GLY A 119 -11.91 -4.91 9.28
C GLY A 119 -10.75 -4.13 9.89
N GLY A 120 -10.36 -3.00 9.29
CA GLY A 120 -9.27 -2.16 9.79
C GLY A 120 -9.57 -1.40 11.08
N GLY A 121 -10.82 -1.33 11.52
CA GLY A 121 -11.21 -0.65 12.77
C GLY A 121 -10.78 -1.37 14.06
N GLU A 122 -10.27 -2.60 13.94
CA GLU A 122 -9.76 -3.41 15.06
C GLU A 122 -8.22 -3.33 15.20
N LEU A 123 -7.54 -2.59 14.31
CA LEU A 123 -6.07 -2.49 14.22
C LEU A 123 -5.50 -1.26 14.91
#